data_AF-A0A6A4PMG0-F1
#
_entry.id   AF-A0A6A4PMG0-F1
#
_cell.length_a   1.000
_cell.length_b   1.000
_cell.length_c   1.000
_cell.angle_alpha   90.00
_cell.angle_beta   90.00
_cell.angle_gamma   90.00
#
_symmetry.space_group_name_H-M   'P 1'
#
loop_
_entity.id
_entity.type
_entity.pdbx_description
1 polymer ?
#
loop_
_entity_poly.entity_id
_entity_poly.type
_entity_poly.pdbx_seq_one_letter_code
_entity_poly.pdbx_strand_id
1 'polypeptide(L)'
;MARVLAQSINIPGLVPGQRNGQHKGSGKSKRPVKMMSTLTMAGIRLSTFSGLRASNPLDTMLKPAGKDFHSKVLTATSSRRARASRCVPKAMFERFTEKAIKVIMLAQEEARRLGHNFVGTEQILLGLIGEGTGIAAKVLKSMGINLKDARVEVEKIIGRGSGFVAVEIPFTPRAKRVLELSLEEARQLGHNYIGSEHLLLGLLREGEGVAARVLENLGADPTNIRTQVIRMVGESADSVPANVGGSGGGSNKMPTLEEYGTNLTKLAEEGKLDPVVGRQPQIERVTQILGRRTKNNPCLIGEPGVGKTAIAEGLAQRIATGDVPETIEGKKVITLDMGLLVAGTKYRGEFEERLKKLMEEIKQNDDIILFIDEVHTLIGAGAAEGAIDAANILKPALARGELQCIGATTLDEYRKHIEKDPALERRFQPVKVPEPTVDESIQILRGLRERYEIHHKLRYTDDALVAAAQLSHQYISDRFLPDKAIDLIDEAGSRVRLQHAQLPEEARVLDKEVRQIVKEKEEAVRNQDFEKVMLFLLQNLIMSTNSLRTPHHFSPVR
;
A
#
# COMPACT_ATOMS: atom_id res chain seq x y z
N MET A 1 24.88 20.30 -47.41
CA MET A 1 25.51 20.51 -48.74
C MET A 1 26.82 19.73 -48.74
N ALA A 2 26.84 18.48 -49.20
CA ALA A 2 26.93 17.98 -50.58
C ALA A 2 28.36 18.04 -51.18
N ARG A 3 28.94 16.84 -51.41
CA ARG A 3 29.98 16.38 -52.38
C ARG A 3 30.68 15.16 -51.74
N VAL A 4 30.46 13.88 -52.10
CA VAL A 4 30.38 13.08 -53.35
C VAL A 4 31.72 12.88 -54.07
N LEU A 5 32.03 11.58 -54.29
CA LEU A 5 32.94 10.90 -55.25
C LEU A 5 34.38 10.60 -54.78
N ALA A 6 35.00 9.44 -55.03
CA ALA A 6 34.63 8.17 -55.68
C ALA A 6 35.83 7.17 -55.63
N GLN A 7 35.59 5.94 -56.12
CA GLN A 7 36.54 4.91 -56.64
C GLN A 7 37.16 3.95 -55.60
N SER A 8 37.32 2.64 -55.79
CA SER A 8 37.29 1.71 -56.97
C SER A 8 37.24 0.25 -56.44
N ILE A 9 36.33 -0.63 -56.90
CA ILE A 9 36.51 -1.73 -57.89
C ILE A 9 37.65 -2.73 -57.60
N ASN A 10 37.30 -4.02 -57.34
CA ASN A 10 37.79 -5.16 -58.14
C ASN A 10 37.12 -6.52 -57.80
N ILE A 11 36.75 -7.24 -58.86
CA ILE A 11 36.27 -8.64 -58.99
C ILE A 11 37.34 -9.36 -59.86
N PRO A 12 37.68 -10.65 -59.66
CA PRO A 12 37.15 -11.81 -60.43
C PRO A 12 36.89 -13.08 -59.56
N GLY A 13 35.94 -14.01 -59.81
CA GLY A 13 35.88 -15.07 -60.86
C GLY A 13 36.85 -16.24 -60.56
N LEU A 14 36.60 -17.57 -60.60
CA LEU A 14 35.52 -18.47 -61.04
C LEU A 14 35.93 -19.96 -60.70
N VAL A 15 35.07 -20.78 -60.03
CA VAL A 15 34.75 -22.27 -60.21
C VAL A 15 35.88 -23.36 -60.10
N PRO A 16 35.68 -24.72 -59.87
CA PRO A 16 34.50 -25.61 -59.60
C PRO A 16 34.58 -26.67 -58.43
N GLY A 17 33.42 -27.30 -58.10
CA GLY A 17 33.23 -28.73 -57.69
C GLY A 17 33.48 -29.11 -56.20
N GLN A 18 32.79 -30.03 -55.50
CA GLN A 18 31.86 -31.11 -55.84
C GLN A 18 31.12 -31.63 -54.55
N ARG A 19 29.79 -31.84 -54.67
CA ARG A 19 28.80 -32.77 -54.02
C ARG A 19 28.79 -33.28 -52.55
N ASN A 20 27.51 -33.43 -52.13
CA ASN A 20 26.83 -34.30 -51.12
C ASN A 20 26.64 -33.68 -49.72
N GLY A 21 25.46 -33.70 -49.08
CA GLY A 21 24.13 -34.23 -49.38
C GLY A 21 23.24 -34.16 -48.13
N GLN A 22 21.92 -34.22 -48.33
CA GLN A 22 20.82 -34.44 -47.36
C GLN A 22 20.20 -33.25 -46.57
N HIS A 23 19.04 -32.83 -47.10
CA HIS A 23 17.71 -32.69 -46.47
C HIS A 23 17.54 -32.09 -45.06
N LYS A 24 16.80 -30.97 -44.99
CA LYS A 24 15.51 -30.81 -44.28
C LYS A 24 14.92 -29.39 -44.44
N GLY A 25 13.58 -29.28 -44.42
CA GLY A 25 12.81 -28.06 -44.15
C GLY A 25 12.28 -27.34 -45.41
N SER A 26 10.97 -27.36 -45.71
CA SER A 26 9.86 -26.62 -45.08
C SER A 26 9.60 -25.25 -45.74
N GLY A 27 8.38 -25.07 -46.27
CA GLY A 27 7.63 -23.82 -46.06
C GLY A 27 7.36 -22.89 -47.24
N LYS A 28 6.13 -23.00 -47.78
CA LYS A 28 5.16 -21.93 -48.14
C LYS A 28 5.52 -20.83 -49.18
N SER A 29 4.62 -20.71 -50.16
CA SER A 29 4.13 -19.48 -50.85
C SER A 29 3.22 -19.95 -52.01
N LYS A 30 2.06 -19.39 -52.41
CA LYS A 30 1.24 -18.19 -52.15
C LYS A 30 -0.18 -18.48 -52.77
N ARG A 31 -1.16 -17.63 -52.40
CA ARG A 31 -2.61 -17.50 -52.80
C ARG A 31 -2.91 -17.52 -54.34
N PRO A 32 -4.15 -17.32 -54.89
CA PRO A 32 -5.48 -16.88 -54.33
C PRO A 32 -6.79 -17.46 -54.98
N VAL A 33 -7.96 -16.94 -54.56
CA VAL A 33 -9.21 -16.60 -55.32
C VAL A 33 -10.54 -17.35 -55.02
N LYS A 34 -11.52 -16.53 -54.53
CA LYS A 34 -13.00 -16.44 -54.67
C LYS A 34 -13.95 -17.65 -54.91
N MET A 35 -14.95 -17.69 -54.01
CA MET A 35 -16.43 -17.63 -54.24
C MET A 35 -17.29 -18.90 -54.41
N MET A 36 -18.33 -18.93 -53.56
CA MET A 36 -19.75 -19.28 -53.79
C MET A 36 -20.30 -20.67 -53.40
N SER A 37 -21.51 -20.58 -52.80
CA SER A 37 -22.63 -21.54 -52.77
C SER A 37 -22.63 -22.57 -51.62
N THR A 38 -23.73 -22.94 -50.95
CA THR A 38 -25.12 -22.46 -50.78
C THR A 38 -25.87 -23.49 -49.89
N LEU A 39 -26.84 -23.02 -49.08
CA LEU A 39 -28.06 -23.74 -48.61
C LEU A 39 -27.83 -24.91 -47.60
N THR A 40 -28.62 -25.19 -46.55
CA THR A 40 -30.04 -24.90 -46.25
C THR A 40 -30.29 -25.19 -44.75
N MET A 41 -31.18 -24.41 -44.11
CA MET A 41 -31.76 -24.68 -42.77
C MET A 41 -33.11 -25.42 -42.88
N ALA A 42 -33.58 -26.05 -41.78
CA ALA A 42 -34.99 -25.98 -41.34
C ALA A 42 -35.27 -26.55 -39.94
N GLY A 43 -36.11 -25.84 -39.15
CA GLY A 43 -36.87 -26.33 -37.99
C GLY A 43 -36.81 -25.43 -36.73
N ILE A 44 -37.44 -24.24 -36.64
CA ILE A 44 -38.86 -23.94 -36.25
C ILE A 44 -39.17 -24.40 -34.80
N ARG A 45 -39.65 -23.66 -33.78
CA ARG A 45 -40.39 -22.38 -33.51
C ARG A 45 -40.13 -22.03 -32.01
N LEU A 46 -40.16 -20.78 -31.51
CA LEU A 46 -41.37 -20.02 -31.17
C LEU A 46 -41.05 -18.52 -30.86
N SER A 47 -41.74 -17.66 -31.61
CA SER A 47 -42.49 -16.47 -31.20
C SER A 47 -41.89 -15.30 -30.40
N THR A 48 -42.02 -14.12 -31.03
CA THR A 48 -42.33 -12.78 -30.50
C THR A 48 -41.27 -12.06 -29.65
N PHE A 49 -40.52 -11.14 -30.27
CA PHE A 49 -40.55 -9.71 -29.92
C PHE A 49 -39.84 -8.84 -30.99
N SER A 50 -40.48 -7.74 -31.38
CA SER A 50 -40.10 -6.85 -32.47
C SER A 50 -39.36 -5.59 -32.00
N GLY A 51 -38.31 -5.19 -32.73
CA GLY A 51 -38.09 -3.79 -33.07
C GLY A 51 -36.98 -3.04 -32.33
N LEU A 52 -35.74 -3.17 -32.81
CA LEU A 52 -34.74 -2.08 -32.80
C LEU A 52 -34.64 -1.53 -34.22
N ARG A 53 -35.30 -0.39 -34.48
CA ARG A 53 -34.93 0.50 -35.60
C ARG A 53 -34.03 1.59 -35.04
N ALA A 54 -32.78 1.58 -35.47
CA ALA A 54 -31.86 2.70 -35.32
C ALA A 54 -32.33 3.86 -36.20
N SER A 55 -32.54 5.03 -35.61
CA SER A 55 -32.74 6.28 -36.34
C SER A 55 -31.39 6.88 -36.71
N ASN A 56 -31.16 7.12 -38.01
CA ASN A 56 -29.98 7.78 -38.56
C ASN A 56 -29.93 9.28 -38.20
N PRO A 57 -28.73 9.89 -38.07
CA PRO A 57 -28.54 11.26 -37.58
C PRO A 57 -28.71 12.34 -38.68
N LEU A 58 -29.50 12.07 -39.72
CA LEU A 58 -29.71 12.99 -40.85
C LEU A 58 -31.14 13.56 -40.94
N ASP A 59 -32.06 13.14 -40.07
CA ASP A 59 -33.45 13.63 -40.08
C ASP A 59 -33.70 14.89 -39.24
N THR A 60 -32.71 15.39 -38.48
CA THR A 60 -32.90 16.53 -37.57
C THR A 60 -32.54 17.90 -38.17
N MET A 61 -32.26 17.98 -39.47
CA MET A 61 -31.78 19.22 -40.12
C MET A 61 -32.77 19.92 -41.07
N LEU A 62 -34.04 19.54 -41.09
CA LEU A 62 -35.03 20.24 -41.93
C LEU A 62 -36.24 20.74 -41.12
N LYS A 63 -36.30 22.09 -41.04
CA LYS A 63 -37.47 22.99 -40.87
C LYS A 63 -37.85 23.51 -39.46
N PRO A 64 -38.42 24.74 -39.40
CA PRO A 64 -37.86 25.82 -38.59
C PRO A 64 -38.77 26.38 -37.48
N ALA A 65 -38.17 27.23 -36.64
CA ALA A 65 -38.73 28.35 -35.86
C ALA A 65 -39.80 28.08 -34.78
N GLY A 66 -39.45 28.50 -33.55
CA GLY A 66 -40.38 28.79 -32.44
C GLY A 66 -40.73 27.62 -31.52
N LYS A 67 -40.02 27.46 -30.39
CA LYS A 67 -40.44 26.55 -29.31
C LYS A 67 -40.23 27.20 -27.93
N ASP A 68 -41.33 27.53 -27.28
CA ASP A 68 -41.41 28.16 -25.96
C ASP A 68 -40.97 27.23 -24.82
N PHE A 69 -40.51 27.84 -23.72
CA PHE A 69 -39.93 27.23 -22.53
C PHE A 69 -40.79 26.11 -21.91
N HIS A 70 -42.11 26.22 -22.00
CA HIS A 70 -43.06 25.21 -21.49
C HIS A 70 -43.01 23.87 -22.23
N SER A 71 -42.67 23.86 -23.53
CA SER A 71 -42.60 22.64 -24.34
C SER A 71 -41.44 21.72 -23.95
N LYS A 72 -40.34 22.29 -23.44
CA LYS A 72 -39.17 21.56 -22.93
C LYS A 72 -39.44 20.86 -21.60
N VAL A 73 -40.32 21.42 -20.77
CA VAL A 73 -40.66 20.86 -19.45
C VAL A 73 -41.55 19.62 -19.59
N LEU A 74 -42.45 19.60 -20.58
CA LEU A 74 -43.36 18.47 -20.84
C LEU A 74 -42.68 17.28 -21.52
N THR A 75 -41.62 17.49 -22.30
CA THR A 75 -40.84 16.38 -22.88
C THR A 75 -39.92 15.72 -21.87
N ALA A 76 -39.51 16.43 -20.81
CA ALA A 76 -38.66 15.89 -19.74
C ALA A 76 -39.41 14.98 -18.75
N THR A 77 -40.75 15.04 -18.68
CA THR A 77 -41.55 14.29 -17.70
C THR A 77 -42.06 12.93 -18.19
N SER A 78 -41.87 12.55 -19.46
CA SER A 78 -42.50 11.33 -20.03
C SER A 78 -41.58 10.17 -20.42
N SER A 79 -40.25 10.23 -20.19
CA SER A 79 -39.39 9.07 -20.47
C SER A 79 -39.18 8.18 -19.23
N ARG A 80 -39.63 6.93 -19.36
CA ARG A 80 -39.57 5.86 -18.34
C ARG A 80 -38.15 5.63 -17.84
N ARG A 81 -38.00 5.69 -16.51
CA ARG A 81 -36.80 5.33 -15.73
C ARG A 81 -36.44 3.86 -15.94
N ALA A 82 -35.39 3.57 -16.72
CA ALA A 82 -34.61 2.35 -16.55
C ALA A 82 -33.57 2.59 -15.43
N ARG A 83 -33.54 1.70 -14.45
CA ARG A 83 -32.68 1.78 -13.25
C ARG A 83 -31.19 1.73 -13.65
N ALA A 84 -30.49 2.83 -13.47
CA ALA A 84 -29.04 2.83 -13.29
C ALA A 84 -28.75 2.63 -11.80
N SER A 85 -28.09 1.52 -11.46
CA SER A 85 -27.51 1.26 -10.14
C SER A 85 -26.44 2.31 -9.85
N ARG A 86 -26.77 3.30 -9.00
CA ARG A 86 -25.81 4.30 -8.52
C ARG A 86 -25.01 3.70 -7.36
N CYS A 87 -23.72 3.49 -7.59
CA CYS A 87 -22.75 3.20 -6.55
C CYS A 87 -22.68 4.34 -5.53
N VAL A 88 -22.95 4.02 -4.26
CA VAL A 88 -22.49 4.74 -3.06
C VAL A 88 -22.21 3.65 -2.01
N PRO A 89 -21.16 3.68 -1.17
CA PRO A 89 -19.83 4.29 -1.25
C PRO A 89 -18.73 3.20 -1.12
N LYS A 90 -18.02 2.86 -2.19
CA LYS A 90 -16.96 1.82 -2.11
C LYS A 90 -15.77 2.28 -1.24
N ALA A 91 -15.45 3.58 -1.24
CA ALA A 91 -14.27 4.13 -0.57
C ALA A 91 -14.36 4.31 0.96
N MET A 92 -15.55 4.34 1.57
CA MET A 92 -15.70 4.50 3.03
C MET A 92 -15.54 3.17 3.78
N PHE A 93 -15.92 2.05 3.14
CA PHE A 93 -15.97 0.73 3.75
C PHE A 93 -14.74 -0.15 3.47
N GLU A 94 -13.80 0.31 2.64
CA GLU A 94 -12.57 -0.45 2.27
C GLU A 94 -11.68 -0.80 3.48
N ARG A 95 -11.78 -0.06 4.59
CA ARG A 95 -10.99 -0.29 5.81
C ARG A 95 -11.73 -1.06 6.91
N PHE A 96 -12.98 -1.46 6.68
CA PHE A 96 -13.77 -2.17 7.68
C PHE A 96 -13.48 -3.67 7.63
N THR A 97 -13.35 -4.29 8.80
CA THR A 97 -13.29 -5.76 8.91
C THR A 97 -14.63 -6.39 8.53
N GLU A 98 -14.61 -7.66 8.14
CA GLU A 98 -15.84 -8.42 7.83
C GLU A 98 -16.86 -8.38 8.99
N LYS A 99 -16.37 -8.44 10.23
CA LYS A 99 -17.19 -8.31 11.44
C LYS A 99 -17.82 -6.93 11.55
N ALA A 100 -17.06 -5.86 11.31
CA ALA A 100 -17.57 -4.50 11.36
C ALA A 100 -18.58 -4.21 10.23
N ILE A 101 -18.36 -4.76 9.03
CA ILE A 101 -19.34 -4.70 7.92
C ILE A 101 -20.63 -5.42 8.33
N LYS A 102 -20.50 -6.62 8.90
CA LYS A 102 -21.65 -7.41 9.40
C LYS A 102 -22.45 -6.66 10.47
N VAL A 103 -21.80 -5.99 11.40
CA VAL A 103 -22.45 -5.11 12.39
C VAL A 103 -23.32 -4.05 11.73
N ILE A 104 -22.82 -3.40 10.68
CA ILE A 104 -23.54 -2.34 9.98
C ILE A 104 -24.73 -2.90 9.18
N MET A 105 -24.56 -4.07 8.56
CA MET A 105 -25.66 -4.77 7.89
C MET A 105 -26.77 -5.15 8.87
N LEU A 106 -26.39 -5.67 10.05
CA LEU A 106 -27.35 -5.99 11.13
C LEU A 106 -28.03 -4.74 11.67
N ALA A 107 -27.33 -3.60 11.78
CA ALA A 107 -27.94 -2.32 12.15
C ALA A 107 -29.00 -1.87 11.15
N GLN A 108 -28.75 -2.02 9.85
CA GLN A 108 -29.75 -1.73 8.81
C GLN A 108 -30.94 -2.69 8.86
N GLU A 109 -30.70 -3.96 9.16
CA GLU A 109 -31.75 -4.96 9.35
C GLU A 109 -32.63 -4.65 10.57
N GLU A 110 -32.04 -4.21 11.68
CA GLU A 110 -32.75 -3.76 12.88
C GLU A 110 -33.57 -2.50 12.63
N ALA A 111 -33.05 -1.54 11.87
CA ALA A 111 -33.81 -0.36 11.44
C ALA A 111 -35.05 -0.78 10.63
N ARG A 112 -34.90 -1.74 9.71
CA ARG A 112 -36.00 -2.28 8.91
C ARG A 112 -37.02 -3.04 9.76
N ARG A 113 -36.55 -3.84 10.71
CA ARG A 113 -37.40 -4.62 11.64
C ARG A 113 -38.29 -3.72 12.49
N LEU A 114 -37.74 -2.59 12.95
CA LEU A 114 -38.48 -1.60 13.76
C LEU A 114 -39.29 -0.60 12.92
N GLY A 115 -39.15 -0.62 11.59
CA GLY A 115 -39.85 0.29 10.69
C GLY A 115 -39.27 1.72 10.67
N HIS A 116 -38.00 1.89 11.03
CA HIS A 116 -37.33 3.19 11.07
C HIS A 116 -36.74 3.55 9.69
N ASN A 117 -36.90 4.81 9.29
CA ASN A 117 -36.42 5.33 8.01
C ASN A 117 -34.95 5.78 8.02
N PHE A 118 -34.28 5.70 9.17
CA PHE A 118 -32.89 6.10 9.37
C PHE A 118 -32.17 5.12 10.28
N VAL A 119 -30.86 4.95 10.05
CA VAL A 119 -29.98 4.21 10.96
C VAL A 119 -29.39 5.19 11.99
N GLY A 120 -29.84 5.07 13.23
CA GLY A 120 -29.38 5.77 14.41
C GLY A 120 -28.24 5.05 15.14
N THR A 121 -27.82 5.63 16.27
CA THR A 121 -26.75 5.05 17.10
C THR A 121 -27.23 3.77 17.78
N GLU A 122 -28.52 3.69 18.10
CA GLU A 122 -29.17 2.55 18.73
C GLU A 122 -29.23 1.32 17.83
N GLN A 123 -29.42 1.47 16.50
CA GLN A 123 -29.35 0.31 15.62
C GLN A 123 -27.91 -0.16 15.43
N ILE A 124 -26.92 0.74 15.48
CA ILE A 124 -25.50 0.34 15.52
C ILE A 124 -25.21 -0.47 16.78
N LEU A 125 -25.73 -0.05 17.95
CA LEU A 125 -25.63 -0.81 19.20
C LEU A 125 -26.26 -2.20 19.07
N LEU A 126 -27.49 -2.29 18.54
CA LEU A 126 -28.16 -3.58 18.31
C LEU A 126 -27.38 -4.47 17.34
N GLY A 127 -26.77 -3.88 16.30
CA GLY A 127 -25.90 -4.58 15.35
C GLY A 127 -24.64 -5.14 16.01
N LEU A 128 -24.02 -4.37 16.93
CA LEU A 128 -22.84 -4.80 17.70
C LEU A 128 -23.17 -6.01 18.60
N ILE A 129 -24.32 -5.99 19.26
CA ILE A 129 -24.78 -7.09 20.11
C ILE A 129 -25.19 -8.30 19.24
N GLY A 130 -25.85 -8.05 18.11
CA GLY A 130 -26.38 -9.08 17.22
C GLY A 130 -25.31 -9.85 16.43
N GLU A 131 -24.14 -9.26 16.21
CA GLU A 131 -23.03 -9.93 15.53
C GLU A 131 -22.48 -11.11 16.36
N GLY A 132 -22.46 -10.97 17.69
CA GLY A 132 -22.26 -12.05 18.67
C GLY A 132 -20.84 -12.62 18.81
N THR A 133 -19.95 -12.45 17.82
CA THR A 133 -18.61 -13.08 17.79
C THR A 133 -17.46 -12.10 17.96
N GLY A 134 -17.72 -10.82 17.77
CA GLY A 134 -16.79 -9.70 17.86
C GLY A 134 -16.46 -9.33 19.30
N ILE A 135 -15.37 -8.59 19.47
CA ILE A 135 -14.87 -8.16 20.78
C ILE A 135 -15.93 -7.28 21.47
N ALA A 136 -16.56 -6.38 20.73
CA ALA A 136 -17.66 -5.57 21.23
C ALA A 136 -18.83 -6.40 21.78
N ALA A 137 -19.26 -7.44 21.05
CA ALA A 137 -20.33 -8.32 21.49
C ALA A 137 -19.96 -9.09 22.77
N LYS A 138 -18.71 -9.58 22.86
CA LYS A 138 -18.21 -10.28 24.05
C LYS A 138 -18.17 -9.37 25.27
N VAL A 139 -17.70 -8.13 25.12
CA VAL A 139 -17.67 -7.14 26.21
C VAL A 139 -19.08 -6.81 26.67
N LEU A 140 -20.00 -6.49 25.76
CA LEU A 140 -21.39 -6.17 26.10
C LEU A 140 -22.08 -7.35 26.81
N LYS A 141 -21.83 -8.59 26.36
CA LYS A 141 -22.32 -9.80 27.01
C LYS A 141 -21.74 -10.01 28.41
N SER A 142 -20.45 -9.69 28.62
CA SER A 142 -19.81 -9.76 29.94
C SER A 142 -20.38 -8.75 30.94
N MET A 143 -20.95 -7.64 30.43
CA MET A 143 -21.66 -6.63 31.22
C MET A 143 -23.15 -6.97 31.42
N GLY A 144 -23.60 -8.17 31.02
CA GLY A 144 -24.99 -8.61 31.17
C GLY A 144 -25.96 -8.02 30.14
N ILE A 145 -25.48 -7.34 29.10
CA ILE A 145 -26.34 -6.75 28.06
C ILE A 145 -26.69 -7.82 27.02
N ASN A 146 -27.95 -8.22 27.00
CA ASN A 146 -28.48 -9.13 25.98
C ASN A 146 -29.20 -8.38 24.86
N LEU A 147 -29.22 -8.99 23.67
CA LEU A 147 -29.94 -8.44 22.51
C LEU A 147 -31.44 -8.26 22.77
N LYS A 148 -32.06 -9.19 23.52
CA LYS A 148 -33.50 -9.13 23.82
C LYS A 148 -33.83 -7.90 24.68
N ASP A 149 -33.05 -7.68 25.72
CA ASP A 149 -33.26 -6.59 26.68
C ASP A 149 -32.97 -5.23 26.01
N ALA A 150 -31.88 -5.15 25.24
CA ALA A 150 -31.56 -3.95 24.45
C ALA A 150 -32.64 -3.60 23.43
N ARG A 151 -33.25 -4.59 22.76
CA ARG A 151 -34.37 -4.35 21.84
C ARG A 151 -35.60 -3.79 22.55
N VAL A 152 -35.93 -4.31 23.73
CA VAL A 152 -37.06 -3.82 24.53
C VAL A 152 -36.83 -2.36 24.96
N GLU A 153 -35.62 -2.01 25.40
CA GLU A 153 -35.28 -0.63 25.77
C GLU A 153 -35.31 0.32 24.58
N VAL A 154 -34.80 -0.10 23.41
CA VAL A 154 -34.89 0.71 22.18
C VAL A 154 -36.34 0.91 21.74
N GLU A 155 -37.18 -0.12 21.81
CA GLU A 155 -38.62 -0.04 21.51
C GLU A 155 -39.35 0.89 22.49
N LYS A 156 -38.96 0.94 23.77
CA LYS A 156 -39.53 1.87 24.76
C LYS A 156 -39.18 3.34 24.47
N ILE A 157 -37.95 3.62 24.00
CA ILE A 157 -37.47 5.00 23.80
C ILE A 157 -37.95 5.58 22.47
N ILE A 158 -37.91 4.79 21.38
CA ILE A 158 -38.21 5.29 20.02
C ILE A 158 -39.60 4.86 19.54
N GLY A 159 -40.13 3.74 20.03
CA GLY A 159 -41.36 3.13 19.52
C GLY A 159 -41.13 2.34 18.23
N ARG A 160 -42.23 1.94 17.57
CA ARG A 160 -42.20 1.32 16.23
C ARG A 160 -42.50 2.38 15.17
N GLY A 161 -41.73 2.37 14.08
CA GLY A 161 -41.90 3.31 12.98
C GLY A 161 -43.11 3.01 12.09
N SER A 162 -43.34 3.88 11.10
CA SER A 162 -44.55 3.91 10.26
C SER A 162 -44.68 2.75 9.25
N GLY A 163 -43.83 1.72 9.34
CA GLY A 163 -43.89 0.48 8.54
C GLY A 163 -43.47 0.62 7.08
N PHE A 164 -43.37 1.83 6.53
CA PHE A 164 -42.88 2.07 5.17
C PHE A 164 -41.37 2.32 5.21
N VAL A 165 -40.57 1.36 4.74
CA VAL A 165 -39.10 1.43 4.73
C VAL A 165 -38.59 1.48 3.30
N ALA A 166 -37.80 2.51 2.98
CA ALA A 166 -37.15 2.64 1.67
C ALA A 166 -36.10 1.54 1.43
N VAL A 167 -35.79 1.26 0.16
CA VAL A 167 -34.78 0.25 -0.25
C VAL A 167 -33.39 0.59 0.31
N GLU A 168 -33.05 1.87 0.41
CA GLU A 168 -31.83 2.37 1.04
C GLU A 168 -32.20 3.21 2.28
N ILE A 169 -31.66 2.82 3.44
CA ILE A 169 -31.89 3.51 4.72
C ILE A 169 -30.64 4.35 5.03
N PRO A 170 -30.72 5.69 5.01
CA PRO A 170 -29.56 6.55 5.30
C PRO A 170 -29.23 6.58 6.80
N PHE A 171 -27.96 6.85 7.11
CA PHE A 171 -27.50 7.09 8.49
C PHE A 171 -27.87 8.48 8.99
N THR A 172 -28.23 8.57 10.27
CA THR A 172 -28.38 9.86 10.96
C THR A 172 -27.03 10.60 11.07
N PRO A 173 -27.01 11.94 11.23
CA PRO A 173 -25.77 12.69 11.42
C PRO A 173 -24.94 12.19 12.62
N ARG A 174 -25.60 11.81 13.72
CA ARG A 174 -24.93 11.23 14.89
C ARG A 174 -24.34 9.84 14.59
N ALA A 175 -25.05 8.98 13.85
CA ALA A 175 -24.50 7.70 13.42
C ALA A 175 -23.29 7.85 12.48
N LYS A 176 -23.29 8.86 11.59
CA LYS A 176 -22.11 9.17 10.77
C LYS A 176 -20.91 9.60 11.62
N ARG A 177 -21.15 10.44 12.63
CA ARG A 177 -20.13 10.87 13.57
C ARG A 177 -19.54 9.69 14.37
N VAL A 178 -20.36 8.73 14.79
CA VAL A 178 -19.87 7.47 15.41
C VAL A 178 -18.92 6.71 14.49
N LEU A 179 -19.22 6.63 13.18
CA LEU A 179 -18.32 5.98 12.21
C LEU A 179 -17.00 6.75 12.05
N GLU A 180 -17.03 8.08 12.03
CA GLU A 180 -15.84 8.93 11.99
C GLU A 180 -14.98 8.76 13.26
N LEU A 181 -15.60 8.77 14.44
CA LEU A 181 -14.94 8.54 15.72
C LEU A 181 -14.34 7.13 15.81
N SER A 182 -15.00 6.13 15.24
CA SER A 182 -14.45 4.76 15.20
C SER A 182 -13.16 4.67 14.40
N LEU A 183 -13.02 5.48 13.34
CA LEU A 183 -11.78 5.56 12.58
C LEU A 183 -10.66 6.24 13.37
N GLU A 184 -10.99 7.26 14.18
CA GLU A 184 -10.02 7.89 15.08
C GLU A 184 -9.56 6.94 16.19
N GLU A 185 -10.47 6.21 16.83
CA GLU A 185 -10.12 5.22 17.86
C GLU A 185 -9.24 4.10 17.30
N ALA A 186 -9.53 3.61 16.08
CA ALA A 186 -8.69 2.64 15.40
C ALA A 186 -7.25 3.15 15.22
N ARG A 187 -7.09 4.42 14.80
CA ARG A 187 -5.77 5.04 14.64
C ARG A 187 -5.05 5.26 15.97
N GLN A 188 -5.76 5.66 17.01
CA GLN A 188 -5.18 5.84 18.35
C GLN A 188 -4.65 4.54 18.93
N LEU A 189 -5.30 3.42 18.63
CA LEU A 189 -4.86 2.08 19.00
C LEU A 189 -3.81 1.49 18.02
N GLY A 190 -3.40 2.23 16.99
CA GLY A 190 -2.41 1.78 16.00
C GLY A 190 -2.94 0.77 14.98
N HIS A 191 -4.25 0.57 14.91
CA HIS A 191 -4.87 -0.36 13.96
C HIS A 191 -5.15 0.32 12.61
N ASN A 192 -4.72 -0.31 11.52
CA ASN A 192 -4.97 0.15 10.15
C ASN A 192 -6.36 -0.22 9.59
N TYR A 193 -7.20 -0.86 10.41
CA TYR A 193 -8.53 -1.35 10.07
C TYR A 193 -9.58 -0.93 11.12
N ILE A 194 -10.85 -0.96 10.76
CA ILE A 194 -11.98 -0.69 11.66
C ILE A 194 -12.66 -2.01 12.06
N GLY A 195 -12.57 -2.35 13.34
CA GLY A 195 -13.17 -3.53 13.96
C GLY A 195 -14.46 -3.23 14.70
N SER A 196 -15.06 -4.30 15.25
CA SER A 196 -16.25 -4.22 16.11
C SER A 196 -16.01 -3.39 17.37
N GLU A 197 -14.80 -3.50 17.92
CA GLU A 197 -14.26 -2.80 19.07
C GLU A 197 -14.16 -1.29 18.82
N HIS A 198 -13.67 -0.88 17.65
CA HIS A 198 -13.56 0.52 17.28
C HIS A 198 -14.94 1.16 17.10
N LEU A 199 -15.90 0.41 16.54
CA LEU A 199 -17.29 0.85 16.43
C LEU A 199 -17.94 1.06 17.81
N LEU A 200 -17.69 0.16 18.77
CA LEU A 200 -18.18 0.32 20.14
C LEU A 200 -17.50 1.50 20.84
N LEU A 201 -16.18 1.68 20.69
CA LEU A 201 -15.46 2.81 21.26
C LEU A 201 -15.93 4.16 20.68
N GLY A 202 -16.17 4.23 19.37
CA GLY A 202 -16.73 5.41 18.72
C GLY A 202 -18.14 5.73 19.21
N LEU A 203 -18.96 4.71 19.49
CA LEU A 203 -20.30 4.85 20.04
C LEU A 203 -20.27 5.42 21.47
N LEU A 204 -19.34 4.94 22.31
CA LEU A 204 -19.14 5.44 23.68
C LEU A 204 -18.59 6.86 23.70
N ARG A 205 -17.71 7.20 22.75
CA ARG A 205 -17.09 8.54 22.65
C ARG A 205 -18.06 9.61 22.14
N GLU A 206 -18.98 9.26 21.26
CA GLU A 206 -20.07 10.18 20.89
C GLU A 206 -20.88 10.54 22.14
N GLY A 207 -21.09 9.58 23.06
CA GLY A 207 -21.64 9.75 24.42
C GLY A 207 -23.08 10.27 24.49
N GLU A 208 -23.57 10.83 23.40
CA GLU A 208 -24.85 11.49 23.28
C GLU A 208 -25.67 10.81 22.17
N GLY A 209 -26.73 10.13 22.57
CA GLY A 209 -27.64 9.50 21.63
C GLY A 209 -28.51 8.46 22.30
N VAL A 210 -29.36 7.80 21.51
CA VAL A 210 -30.25 6.78 22.05
C VAL A 210 -29.47 5.56 22.52
N ALA A 211 -28.37 5.20 21.84
CA ALA A 211 -27.48 4.13 22.30
C ALA A 211 -26.90 4.36 23.71
N ALA A 212 -26.45 5.57 24.02
CA ALA A 212 -25.91 5.90 25.33
C ALA A 212 -26.99 5.74 26.43
N ARG A 213 -28.19 6.27 26.18
CA ARG A 213 -29.34 6.11 27.09
C ARG A 213 -29.75 4.65 27.29
N VAL A 214 -29.70 3.84 26.25
CA VAL A 214 -30.00 2.40 26.34
C VAL A 214 -28.96 1.69 27.20
N LEU A 215 -27.67 2.02 27.05
CA LEU A 215 -26.62 1.45 27.89
C LEU A 215 -26.75 1.88 29.36
N GLU A 216 -27.07 3.15 29.61
CA GLU A 216 -27.33 3.68 30.96
C GLU A 216 -28.53 2.99 31.63
N ASN A 217 -29.66 2.83 30.92
CA ASN A 217 -30.85 2.14 31.44
C ASN A 217 -30.60 0.65 31.74
N LEU A 218 -29.69 0.01 31.00
CA LEU A 218 -29.26 -1.36 31.24
C LEU A 218 -28.18 -1.47 32.33
N GLY A 219 -27.82 -0.36 32.99
CA GLY A 219 -26.87 -0.32 34.10
C GLY A 219 -25.41 -0.45 33.68
N ALA A 220 -25.07 -0.18 32.42
CA ALA A 220 -23.71 -0.31 31.91
C ALA A 220 -22.99 1.04 31.87
N ASP A 221 -21.93 1.17 32.66
CA ASP A 221 -21.09 2.37 32.71
C ASP A 221 -20.16 2.46 31.48
N PRO A 222 -20.24 3.53 30.68
CA PRO A 222 -19.37 3.76 29.52
C PRO A 222 -17.87 3.63 29.82
N THR A 223 -17.44 4.05 31.01
CA THR A 223 -16.02 4.04 31.42
C THR A 223 -15.51 2.61 31.62
N ASN A 224 -16.35 1.77 32.23
CA ASN A 224 -16.04 0.35 32.46
C ASN A 224 -16.04 -0.43 31.15
N ILE A 225 -16.98 -0.15 30.24
CA ILE A 225 -16.99 -0.78 28.89
C ILE A 225 -15.71 -0.41 28.13
N ARG A 226 -15.31 0.87 28.13
CA ARG A 226 -14.08 1.32 27.45
C ARG A 226 -12.85 0.60 27.98
N THR A 227 -12.71 0.50 29.30
CA THR A 227 -11.58 -0.18 29.97
C THR A 227 -11.53 -1.66 29.60
N GLN A 228 -12.69 -2.34 29.60
CA GLN A 228 -12.78 -3.76 29.25
C GLN A 228 -12.48 -4.02 27.78
N VAL A 229 -12.90 -3.14 26.86
CA VAL A 229 -12.57 -3.23 25.44
C VAL A 229 -11.07 -3.07 25.23
N ILE A 230 -10.44 -2.04 25.82
CA ILE A 230 -8.99 -1.81 25.69
C ILE A 230 -8.20 -3.00 26.24
N ARG A 231 -8.62 -3.55 27.38
CA ARG A 231 -8.00 -4.74 27.97
C ARG A 231 -8.10 -5.95 27.03
N MET A 232 -9.30 -6.24 26.49
CA MET A 232 -9.47 -7.37 25.57
C MET A 232 -8.74 -7.16 24.24
N VAL A 233 -8.60 -5.92 23.77
CA VAL A 233 -7.81 -5.59 22.57
C VAL A 233 -6.32 -5.77 22.83
N GLY A 234 -5.82 -5.34 24.00
CA GLY A 234 -4.43 -5.56 24.42
C GLY A 234 -4.10 -7.05 24.63
N GLU A 235 -5.00 -7.79 25.29
CA GLU A 235 -4.87 -9.24 25.43
C GLU A 235 -4.95 -9.93 24.06
N SER A 236 -5.78 -9.45 23.13
CA SER A 236 -5.86 -10.00 21.76
C SER A 236 -4.63 -9.66 20.92
N ALA A 237 -3.93 -8.54 21.16
CA ALA A 237 -2.65 -8.24 20.51
C ALA A 237 -1.55 -9.23 20.94
N ASP A 238 -1.59 -9.68 22.20
CA ASP A 238 -0.70 -10.73 22.74
C ASP A 238 -1.21 -12.17 22.51
N SER A 239 -2.47 -12.35 22.11
CA SER A 239 -3.13 -13.67 21.98
C SER A 239 -3.93 -13.85 20.68
N VAL A 240 -3.40 -13.39 19.55
CA VAL A 240 -3.73 -14.02 18.26
C VAL A 240 -2.74 -15.17 18.02
N PRO A 241 -3.07 -16.43 18.38
CA PRO A 241 -2.49 -17.55 17.66
C PRO A 241 -3.13 -17.51 16.26
N ALA A 242 -2.32 -17.18 15.26
CA ALA A 242 -2.67 -17.48 13.89
C ALA A 242 -2.74 -19.01 13.76
N ASN A 243 -3.94 -19.57 13.92
CA ASN A 243 -4.22 -20.94 13.54
C ASN A 243 -4.32 -20.99 12.01
N VAL A 244 -3.17 -21.06 11.36
CA VAL A 244 -2.98 -21.79 10.11
C VAL A 244 -1.82 -22.73 10.36
N GLY A 245 -2.11 -24.02 10.35
CA GLY A 245 -1.15 -25.07 10.69
C GLY A 245 0.06 -25.06 9.76
N GLY A 246 1.24 -25.12 10.36
CA GLY A 246 2.53 -25.28 9.71
C GLY A 246 3.64 -25.19 10.74
N SER A 247 4.28 -26.33 11.01
CA SER A 247 5.29 -26.58 12.05
C SER A 247 6.51 -25.64 12.01
N GLY A 248 7.05 -25.27 13.20
CA GLY A 248 8.50 -25.10 13.39
C GLY A 248 9.01 -23.79 14.02
N GLY A 249 9.69 -23.90 15.18
CA GLY A 249 10.76 -22.98 15.60
C GLY A 249 10.44 -22.02 16.75
N GLY A 250 10.88 -22.36 17.97
CA GLY A 250 10.67 -21.55 19.18
C GLY A 250 11.23 -20.12 19.06
N SER A 251 10.40 -19.13 19.37
CA SER A 251 10.85 -17.74 19.47
C SER A 251 11.56 -17.54 20.82
N ASN A 252 12.89 -17.63 20.80
CA ASN A 252 13.71 -16.95 21.80
C ASN A 252 13.38 -15.45 21.66
N LYS A 253 12.72 -14.85 22.66
CA LYS A 253 12.38 -13.42 22.62
C LYS A 253 13.68 -12.65 22.57
N MET A 254 13.86 -11.82 21.55
CA MET A 254 15.08 -11.04 21.34
C MET A 254 14.81 -9.54 21.57
N PRO A 255 14.68 -9.08 22.83
CA PRO A 255 14.19 -7.73 23.12
C PRO A 255 15.15 -6.62 22.69
N THR A 256 16.48 -6.81 22.80
CA THR A 256 17.44 -5.77 22.44
C THR A 256 17.66 -5.68 20.94
N LEU A 257 17.72 -6.82 20.24
CA LEU A 257 17.91 -6.83 18.80
C LEU A 257 16.69 -6.32 18.03
N GLU A 258 15.48 -6.44 18.57
CA GLU A 258 14.27 -5.84 18.01
C GLU A 258 14.19 -4.32 18.24
N GLU A 259 14.84 -3.78 19.28
CA GLU A 259 14.89 -2.34 19.55
C GLU A 259 15.86 -1.60 18.61
N TYR A 260 17.04 -2.18 18.36
CA TYR A 260 18.12 -1.54 17.60
C TYR A 260 18.35 -2.12 16.20
N GLY A 261 17.61 -3.17 15.83
CA GLY A 261 17.79 -3.88 14.57
C GLY A 261 16.50 -4.06 13.80
N THR A 262 16.60 -4.10 12.47
CA THR A 262 15.47 -4.39 11.60
C THR A 262 15.63 -5.80 11.02
N ASN A 263 14.62 -6.64 11.22
CA ASN A 263 14.63 -8.01 10.69
C ASN A 263 14.20 -8.03 9.22
N LEU A 264 15.16 -8.18 8.31
CA LEU A 264 14.90 -8.24 6.87
C LEU A 264 14.16 -9.52 6.49
N THR A 265 14.42 -10.65 7.15
CA THR A 265 13.72 -11.91 6.86
C THR A 265 12.22 -11.78 7.14
N LYS A 266 11.82 -11.17 8.27
CA LYS A 266 10.42 -10.87 8.57
C LYS A 266 9.80 -9.92 7.53
N LEU A 267 10.51 -8.87 7.14
CA LEU A 267 10.03 -7.94 6.11
C LEU A 267 9.89 -8.61 4.73
N ALA A 268 10.73 -9.60 4.43
CA ALA A 268 10.65 -10.40 3.21
C ALA A 268 9.42 -11.30 3.22
N GLU A 269 9.14 -11.97 4.34
CA GLU A 269 7.95 -12.80 4.55
C GLU A 269 6.65 -11.99 4.41
N GLU A 270 6.66 -10.75 4.90
CA GLU A 270 5.53 -9.81 4.78
C GLU A 270 5.41 -9.17 3.39
N GLY A 271 6.36 -9.41 2.48
CA GLY A 271 6.37 -8.81 1.13
C GLY A 271 6.64 -7.30 1.12
N LYS A 272 7.20 -6.74 2.20
CA LYS A 272 7.49 -5.30 2.34
C LYS A 272 8.83 -4.88 1.75
N LEU A 273 9.74 -5.80 1.45
CA LEU A 273 11.05 -5.49 0.82
C LEU A 273 10.94 -5.23 -0.68
N ASP A 274 11.78 -4.33 -1.20
CA ASP A 274 11.83 -4.01 -2.63
C ASP A 274 12.32 -5.22 -3.45
N PRO A 275 11.78 -5.46 -4.66
CA PRO A 275 12.24 -6.56 -5.49
C PRO A 275 13.69 -6.31 -5.95
N VAL A 276 14.57 -7.30 -5.73
CA VAL A 276 15.98 -7.18 -6.09
C VAL A 276 16.20 -7.66 -7.53
N VAL A 277 16.65 -6.76 -8.41
CA VAL A 277 16.85 -7.03 -9.85
C VAL A 277 18.33 -6.93 -10.21
N GLY A 278 18.83 -7.87 -11.02
CA GLY A 278 20.18 -7.83 -11.60
C GLY A 278 21.35 -8.11 -10.65
N ARG A 279 21.09 -8.59 -9.42
CA ARG A 279 22.13 -8.88 -8.40
C ARG A 279 22.28 -10.35 -8.02
N GLN A 280 21.72 -11.26 -8.83
CA GLN A 280 21.76 -12.70 -8.60
C GLN A 280 23.17 -13.28 -8.37
N PRO A 281 24.20 -12.97 -9.20
CA PRO A 281 25.52 -13.57 -8.99
C PRO A 281 26.19 -13.09 -7.71
N GLN A 282 25.92 -11.86 -7.25
CA GLN A 282 26.43 -11.36 -5.99
C GLN A 282 25.72 -12.03 -4.80
N ILE A 283 24.39 -12.18 -4.86
CA ILE A 283 23.62 -12.87 -3.81
C ILE A 283 24.08 -14.32 -3.70
N GLU A 284 24.22 -15.04 -4.82
CA GLU A 284 24.71 -16.42 -4.83
C GLU A 284 26.14 -16.53 -4.25
N ARG A 285 27.01 -15.57 -4.57
CA ARG A 285 28.35 -15.50 -3.98
C ARG A 285 28.31 -15.27 -2.47
N VAL A 286 27.42 -14.42 -1.98
CA VAL A 286 27.22 -14.17 -0.54
C VAL A 286 26.72 -15.43 0.16
N THR A 287 25.70 -16.10 -0.40
CA THR A 287 25.19 -17.39 0.11
C THR A 287 26.30 -18.45 0.15
N GLN A 288 27.12 -18.55 -0.90
CA GLN A 288 28.25 -19.48 -0.95
C GLN A 288 29.25 -19.20 0.17
N ILE A 289 29.57 -17.93 0.44
CA ILE A 289 30.54 -17.54 1.47
C ILE A 289 29.99 -17.86 2.87
N LEU A 290 28.73 -17.53 3.14
CA LEU A 290 28.09 -17.80 4.44
C LEU A 290 28.05 -19.31 4.78
N GLY A 291 28.03 -20.18 3.77
CA GLY A 291 28.08 -21.63 3.95
C GLY A 291 29.48 -22.22 4.18
N ARG A 292 30.56 -21.41 4.16
CA ARG A 292 31.93 -21.91 4.36
C ARG A 292 32.24 -22.11 5.86
N ARG A 293 33.18 -23.01 6.15
CA ARG A 293 33.74 -23.16 7.52
C ARG A 293 34.77 -22.09 7.87
N THR A 294 35.47 -21.55 6.88
CA THR A 294 36.49 -20.51 7.05
C THR A 294 36.23 -19.37 6.08
N LYS A 295 36.56 -18.13 6.49
CA LYS A 295 36.22 -16.90 5.77
C LYS A 295 34.73 -16.85 5.41
N ASN A 296 33.89 -17.05 6.41
CA ASN A 296 32.44 -17.21 6.29
C ASN A 296 31.66 -15.91 6.45
N ASN A 297 32.35 -14.78 6.63
CA ASN A 297 31.74 -13.45 6.69
C ASN A 297 31.97 -12.74 5.34
N PRO A 298 30.94 -12.57 4.49
CA PRO A 298 31.08 -11.80 3.26
C PRO A 298 31.21 -10.31 3.54
N CYS A 299 32.12 -9.64 2.83
CA CYS A 299 32.25 -8.19 2.84
C CYS A 299 31.95 -7.63 1.44
N LEU A 300 30.82 -6.95 1.29
CA LEU A 300 30.40 -6.26 0.08
C LEU A 300 31.24 -4.99 -0.10
N ILE A 301 32.04 -4.96 -1.16
CA ILE A 301 32.92 -3.85 -1.51
C ILE A 301 32.41 -3.20 -2.77
N GLY A 302 32.06 -1.92 -2.67
CA GLY A 302 31.62 -1.09 -3.79
C GLY A 302 31.47 0.36 -3.36
N GLU A 303 31.25 1.24 -4.32
CA GLU A 303 30.97 2.65 -4.06
C GLU A 303 29.61 2.83 -3.35
N PRO A 304 29.37 3.93 -2.64
CA PRO A 304 28.05 4.25 -2.11
C PRO A 304 27.03 4.40 -3.25
N GLY A 305 25.78 4.02 -3.01
CA GLY A 305 24.71 4.13 -4.01
C GLY A 305 24.60 2.98 -5.01
N VAL A 306 25.56 2.04 -5.08
CA VAL A 306 25.45 0.90 -6.03
C VAL A 306 24.41 -0.17 -5.63
N GLY A 307 23.80 -0.05 -4.44
CA GLY A 307 22.82 -1.01 -3.93
C GLY A 307 23.43 -2.19 -3.15
N LYS A 308 24.38 -1.91 -2.24
CA LYS A 308 24.95 -2.94 -1.33
C LYS A 308 23.89 -3.51 -0.39
N THR A 309 23.02 -2.66 0.16
CA THR A 309 21.90 -3.05 1.02
C THR A 309 20.89 -3.95 0.30
N ALA A 310 20.63 -3.68 -0.98
CA ALA A 310 19.73 -4.51 -1.80
C ALA A 310 20.22 -5.96 -1.93
N ILE A 311 21.53 -6.24 -1.83
CA ILE A 311 22.04 -7.63 -1.83
C ILE A 311 21.66 -8.35 -0.53
N ALA A 312 21.67 -7.65 0.60
CA ALA A 312 21.26 -8.21 1.89
C ALA A 312 19.75 -8.47 1.94
N GLU A 313 18.94 -7.55 1.39
CA GLU A 313 17.51 -7.76 1.20
C GLU A 313 17.22 -8.93 0.26
N GLY A 314 18.00 -9.06 -0.82
CA GLY A 314 17.89 -10.17 -1.76
C GLY A 314 18.23 -11.52 -1.11
N LEU A 315 19.22 -11.54 -0.21
CA LEU A 315 19.50 -12.73 0.61
C LEU A 315 18.30 -13.06 1.53
N ALA A 316 17.72 -12.06 2.20
CA ALA A 316 16.56 -12.25 3.06
C ALA A 316 15.34 -12.80 2.29
N GLN A 317 15.12 -12.32 1.06
CA GLN A 317 14.09 -12.85 0.16
C GLN A 317 14.34 -14.32 -0.24
N ARG A 318 15.60 -14.70 -0.52
CA ARG A 318 15.95 -16.10 -0.82
C ARG A 318 15.75 -17.01 0.38
N ILE A 319 16.07 -16.54 1.58
CA ILE A 319 15.82 -17.29 2.81
C ILE A 319 14.33 -17.47 3.05
N ALA A 320 13.53 -16.42 2.91
CA ALA A 320 12.07 -16.48 3.10
C ALA A 320 11.37 -17.39 2.08
N THR A 321 11.92 -17.50 0.86
CA THR A 321 11.40 -18.41 -0.19
C THR A 321 11.93 -19.84 -0.10
N GLY A 322 12.91 -20.11 0.77
CA GLY A 322 13.55 -21.41 0.90
C GLY A 322 14.54 -21.75 -0.24
N ASP A 323 14.92 -20.77 -1.08
CA ASP A 323 15.89 -20.94 -2.15
C ASP A 323 17.33 -20.71 -1.65
N VAL A 324 17.69 -21.42 -0.58
CA VAL A 324 19.02 -21.39 0.05
C VAL A 324 19.43 -22.79 0.52
N PRO A 325 20.75 -23.06 0.68
CA PRO A 325 21.21 -24.32 1.25
C PRO A 325 20.75 -24.51 2.70
N GLU A 326 20.62 -25.76 3.14
CA GLU A 326 20.23 -26.15 4.51
C GLU A 326 21.08 -25.49 5.61
N THR A 327 22.30 -25.06 5.31
CA THR A 327 23.19 -24.37 6.27
C THR A 327 22.76 -22.94 6.60
N ILE A 328 21.94 -22.33 5.75
CA ILE A 328 21.46 -20.95 5.86
C ILE A 328 19.94 -20.90 5.96
N GLU A 329 19.26 -21.99 5.60
CA GLU A 329 17.83 -22.15 5.80
C GLU A 329 17.45 -21.95 7.28
N GLY A 330 16.34 -21.23 7.51
CA GLY A 330 15.87 -20.90 8.86
C GLY A 330 16.63 -19.76 9.56
N LYS A 331 17.73 -19.25 8.99
CA LYS A 331 18.46 -18.11 9.58
C LYS A 331 17.73 -16.78 9.40
N LYS A 332 17.96 -15.85 10.32
CA LYS A 332 17.36 -14.51 10.31
C LYS A 332 18.42 -13.48 9.94
N VAL A 333 18.16 -12.70 8.88
CA VAL A 333 19.01 -11.57 8.48
C VAL A 333 18.50 -10.32 9.19
N ILE A 334 19.36 -9.71 9.98
CA ILE A 334 19.02 -8.53 10.79
C ILE A 334 20.00 -7.41 10.49
N THR A 335 19.50 -6.23 10.11
CA THR A 335 20.31 -5.03 9.95
C THR A 335 20.50 -4.35 11.29
N LEU A 336 21.71 -3.86 11.55
CA LEU A 336 22.00 -3.02 12.71
C LEU A 336 21.96 -1.54 12.31
N ASP A 337 21.12 -0.75 12.98
CA ASP A 337 21.10 0.69 12.77
C ASP A 337 22.04 1.38 13.78
N MET A 338 23.16 1.89 13.28
CA MET A 338 24.13 2.61 14.08
C MET A 338 23.57 3.93 14.64
N GLY A 339 22.66 4.58 13.91
CA GLY A 339 22.01 5.80 14.35
C GLY A 339 21.16 5.59 15.60
N LEU A 340 20.39 4.48 15.65
CA LEU A 340 19.58 4.12 16.81
C LEU A 340 20.43 3.77 18.03
N LEU A 341 21.58 3.11 17.84
CA LEU A 341 22.49 2.79 18.93
C LEU A 341 23.10 4.03 19.59
N VAL A 342 23.44 5.03 18.78
CA VAL A 342 23.99 6.30 19.25
C VAL A 342 22.90 7.19 19.84
N ALA A 343 21.69 7.14 19.28
CA ALA A 343 20.56 7.91 19.74
C ALA A 343 20.26 7.65 21.23
N GLY A 344 20.15 8.74 21.99
CA GLY A 344 19.86 8.66 23.42
C GLY A 344 21.01 8.12 24.29
N THR A 345 22.24 8.03 23.77
CA THR A 345 23.45 7.88 24.61
C THR A 345 24.09 9.25 24.82
N LYS A 346 24.36 9.61 26.07
CA LYS A 346 25.12 10.84 26.40
C LYS A 346 26.60 10.55 26.60
N TYR A 347 26.90 9.32 27.00
CA TYR A 347 28.23 8.85 27.33
C TYR A 347 28.60 7.64 26.47
N ARG A 348 29.86 7.59 26.03
CA ARG A 348 30.42 6.48 25.26
C ARG A 348 30.23 5.11 25.94
N GLY A 349 30.31 5.06 27.28
CA GLY A 349 30.11 3.83 28.04
C GLY A 349 28.72 3.22 27.90
N GLU A 350 27.68 4.05 27.75
CA GLU A 350 26.30 3.58 27.55
C GLU A 350 26.15 2.90 26.17
N PHE A 351 26.79 3.46 25.15
CA PHE A 351 26.85 2.84 23.82
C PHE A 351 27.56 1.47 23.87
N GLU A 352 28.71 1.40 24.53
CA GLU A 352 29.47 0.15 24.66
C GLU A 352 28.68 -0.91 25.44
N GLU A 353 27.93 -0.52 26.48
CA GLU A 353 27.07 -1.42 27.24
C GLU A 353 25.91 -1.97 26.38
N ARG A 354 25.26 -1.11 25.57
CA ARG A 354 24.20 -1.53 24.62
C ARG A 354 24.75 -2.51 23.59
N LEU A 355 25.91 -2.20 22.99
CA LEU A 355 26.54 -3.07 22.01
C LEU A 355 26.96 -4.41 22.63
N LYS A 356 27.44 -4.40 23.88
CA LYS A 356 27.80 -5.62 24.59
C LYS A 356 26.57 -6.52 24.82
N LYS A 357 25.43 -5.96 25.25
CA LYS A 357 24.17 -6.70 25.41
C LYS A 357 23.72 -7.33 24.10
N LEU A 358 23.77 -6.58 22.99
CA LEU A 358 23.47 -7.10 21.65
C LEU A 358 24.39 -8.24 21.24
N MET A 359 25.69 -8.13 21.52
CA MET A 359 26.63 -9.20 21.21
C MET A 359 26.39 -10.46 22.05
N GLU A 360 26.00 -10.31 23.33
CA GLU A 360 25.65 -11.46 24.17
C GLU A 360 24.39 -12.17 23.67
N GLU A 361 23.39 -11.43 23.20
CA GLU A 361 22.15 -11.97 22.63
C GLU A 361 22.40 -12.70 21.29
N ILE A 362 23.26 -12.15 20.42
CA ILE A 362 23.62 -12.80 19.16
C ILE A 362 24.41 -14.09 19.41
N LYS A 363 25.30 -14.11 20.41
CA LYS A 363 26.06 -15.33 20.77
C LYS A 363 25.19 -16.47 21.30
N GLN A 364 24.03 -16.16 21.85
CA GLN A 364 23.10 -17.19 22.33
C GLN A 364 22.26 -17.79 21.20
N ASN A 365 22.23 -17.14 20.03
CA ASN A 365 21.37 -17.49 18.91
C ASN A 365 22.21 -17.66 17.63
N ASP A 366 22.57 -18.90 17.32
CA ASP A 366 23.37 -19.23 16.12
C ASP A 366 22.61 -19.03 14.79
N ASP A 367 21.31 -18.76 14.85
CA ASP A 367 20.44 -18.58 13.68
C ASP A 367 20.50 -17.14 13.11
N ILE A 368 21.32 -16.25 13.66
CA ILE A 368 21.33 -14.83 13.29
C ILE A 368 22.48 -14.51 12.33
N ILE A 369 22.15 -13.84 11.22
CA ILE A 369 23.11 -13.22 10.31
C ILE A 369 22.97 -11.70 10.46
N LEU A 370 24.02 -11.05 10.96
CA LEU A 370 24.02 -9.61 11.16
C LEU A 370 24.47 -8.89 9.89
N PHE A 371 23.63 -8.03 9.33
CA PHE A 371 24.03 -7.08 8.30
C PHE A 371 24.46 -5.76 8.95
N ILE A 372 25.68 -5.33 8.62
CA ILE A 372 26.23 -4.07 9.10
C ILE A 372 26.58 -3.25 7.87
N ASP A 373 25.92 -2.11 7.71
CA ASP A 373 26.37 -1.12 6.74
C ASP A 373 27.55 -0.33 7.30
N GLU A 374 28.43 0.12 6.42
CA GLU A 374 29.63 0.87 6.79
C GLU A 374 30.44 0.20 7.92
N VAL A 375 30.76 -1.10 7.78
CA VAL A 375 31.47 -1.89 8.82
C VAL A 375 32.76 -1.24 9.32
N HIS A 376 33.40 -0.41 8.50
CA HIS A 376 34.59 0.33 8.90
C HIS A 376 34.33 1.30 10.06
N THR A 377 33.11 1.80 10.27
CA THR A 377 32.76 2.70 11.39
C THR A 377 32.95 2.02 12.74
N LEU A 378 32.66 0.71 12.82
CA LEU A 378 32.81 -0.10 14.02
C LEU A 378 34.25 -0.57 14.28
N ILE A 379 35.05 -0.67 13.21
CA ILE A 379 36.40 -1.25 13.23
C ILE A 379 37.49 -0.16 13.22
N GLY A 380 37.13 1.04 12.76
CA GLY A 380 38.01 2.18 12.53
C GLY A 380 38.70 2.65 13.79
N ALA A 381 39.96 2.22 13.95
CA ALA A 381 40.86 2.61 15.01
C ALA A 381 41.02 4.14 15.11
N GLY A 382 40.28 4.78 16.01
CA GLY A 382 40.67 5.98 16.76
C GLY A 382 41.14 7.23 16.00
N ALA A 383 40.94 7.34 14.68
CA ALA A 383 41.57 8.39 13.86
C ALA A 383 40.76 9.69 13.72
N ALA A 384 39.55 9.77 14.31
CA ALA A 384 38.78 11.00 14.38
C ALA A 384 38.22 11.20 15.80
N GLU A 385 38.19 12.46 16.25
CA GLU A 385 37.85 12.96 17.59
C GLU A 385 36.37 12.74 18.02
N GLY A 386 35.76 11.67 17.51
CA GLY A 386 34.37 11.27 17.73
C GLY A 386 34.04 9.87 17.19
N ALA A 387 35.05 9.08 16.79
CA ALA A 387 34.83 7.73 16.30
C ALA A 387 34.41 6.79 17.45
N ILE A 388 33.28 6.11 17.23
CA ILE A 388 32.68 5.15 18.14
C ILE A 388 33.52 3.88 18.11
N ASP A 389 34.44 3.72 19.08
CA ASP A 389 35.39 2.61 19.08
C ASP A 389 34.76 1.35 19.70
N ALA A 390 33.98 0.66 18.87
CA ALA A 390 33.38 -0.65 19.11
C ALA A 390 34.34 -1.82 18.81
N ALA A 391 35.53 -1.52 18.29
CA ALA A 391 36.46 -2.51 17.76
C ALA A 391 36.90 -3.54 18.82
N ASN A 392 37.06 -3.10 20.07
CA ASN A 392 37.45 -3.96 21.19
C ASN A 392 36.40 -5.02 21.54
N ILE A 393 35.11 -4.76 21.26
CA ILE A 393 34.02 -5.70 21.54
C ILE A 393 33.82 -6.65 20.36
N LEU A 394 33.92 -6.14 19.13
CA LEU A 394 33.61 -6.91 17.92
C LEU A 394 34.77 -7.79 17.44
N LYS A 395 36.02 -7.31 17.53
CA LYS A 395 37.20 -8.07 17.07
C LYS A 395 37.30 -9.45 17.72
N PRO A 396 37.12 -9.61 19.06
CA PRO A 396 37.19 -10.93 19.67
C PRO A 396 36.06 -11.86 19.21
N ALA A 397 34.83 -11.36 19.05
CA ALA A 397 33.68 -12.16 18.60
C ALA A 397 33.86 -12.63 17.14
N LEU A 398 34.33 -11.73 16.27
CA LEU A 398 34.65 -12.04 14.87
C LEU A 398 35.83 -13.01 14.76
N ALA A 399 36.90 -12.78 15.52
CA ALA A 399 38.09 -13.64 15.52
C ALA A 399 37.78 -15.07 15.99
N ARG A 400 36.94 -15.22 17.03
CA ARG A 400 36.50 -16.54 17.50
C ARG A 400 35.48 -17.22 16.58
N GLY A 401 34.85 -16.47 15.67
CA GLY A 401 33.83 -17.00 14.75
C GLY A 401 32.47 -17.19 15.43
N GLU A 402 32.27 -16.54 16.58
CA GLU A 402 30.99 -16.53 17.31
C GLU A 402 29.95 -15.63 16.62
N LEU A 403 30.39 -14.72 15.74
CA LEU A 403 29.53 -13.78 15.04
C LEU A 403 29.60 -14.03 13.54
N GLN A 404 28.44 -14.37 12.95
CA GLN A 404 28.26 -14.40 11.50
C GLN A 404 27.68 -13.07 11.02
N CYS A 405 28.39 -12.39 10.11
CA CYS A 405 27.94 -11.09 9.61
C CYS A 405 28.23 -10.87 8.12
N ILE A 406 27.43 -10.00 7.53
CA ILE A 406 27.59 -9.43 6.20
C ILE A 406 27.98 -7.97 6.40
N GLY A 407 29.17 -7.60 5.94
CA GLY A 407 29.63 -6.23 6.02
C GLY A 407 29.52 -5.50 4.69
N ALA A 408 29.07 -4.25 4.68
CA ALA A 408 29.20 -3.38 3.52
C ALA A 408 30.22 -2.26 3.81
N THR A 409 31.09 -1.95 2.83
CA THR A 409 32.10 -0.89 2.97
C THR A 409 32.59 -0.43 1.60
N THR A 410 33.37 0.65 1.54
CA THR A 410 34.07 1.06 0.30
C THR A 410 35.39 0.31 0.13
N LEU A 411 35.94 0.35 -1.08
CA LEU A 411 37.20 -0.34 -1.40
C LEU A 411 38.39 0.24 -0.62
N ASP A 412 38.41 1.55 -0.41
CA ASP A 412 39.48 2.24 0.31
C ASP A 412 39.44 1.92 1.81
N GLU A 413 38.26 1.89 2.41
CA GLU A 413 38.08 1.53 3.82
C GLU A 413 38.40 0.07 4.08
N TYR A 414 38.00 -0.83 3.17
CA TYR A 414 38.35 -2.24 3.26
C TYR A 414 39.88 -2.42 3.33
N ARG A 415 40.62 -1.76 2.44
CA ARG A 415 42.08 -1.78 2.41
C ARG A 415 42.71 -1.19 3.68
N LYS A 416 42.14 -0.11 4.21
CA LYS A 416 42.67 0.59 5.39
C LYS A 416 42.43 -0.16 6.69
N HIS A 417 41.27 -0.77 6.87
CA HIS A 417 40.80 -1.26 8.17
C HIS A 417 40.64 -2.79 8.26
N ILE A 418 40.31 -3.47 7.18
CA ILE A 418 40.03 -4.92 7.20
C ILE A 418 41.22 -5.71 6.66
N GLU A 419 41.80 -5.31 5.52
CA GLU A 419 42.93 -6.03 4.89
C GLU A 419 44.23 -5.91 5.70
N LYS A 420 44.42 -4.80 6.43
CA LYS A 420 45.58 -4.61 7.30
C LYS A 420 45.53 -5.39 8.61
N ASP A 421 44.35 -5.84 9.05
CA ASP A 421 44.17 -6.52 10.32
C ASP A 421 44.13 -8.05 10.11
N PRO A 422 45.18 -8.80 10.54
CA PRO A 422 45.25 -10.24 10.32
C PRO A 422 44.12 -11.05 10.98
N ALA A 423 43.46 -10.51 12.02
CA ALA A 423 42.35 -11.20 12.67
C ALA A 423 41.08 -11.16 11.81
N LEU A 424 40.83 -10.01 11.16
CA LEU A 424 39.65 -9.78 10.33
C LEU A 424 39.82 -10.38 8.93
N GLU A 425 41.02 -10.30 8.35
CA GLU A 425 41.33 -10.88 7.02
C GLU A 425 41.09 -12.41 6.95
N ARG A 426 41.23 -13.09 8.10
CA ARG A 426 40.98 -14.55 8.23
C ARG A 426 39.49 -14.91 8.35
N ARG A 427 38.61 -13.92 8.47
CA ARG A 427 37.16 -14.10 8.70
C ARG A 427 36.32 -13.48 7.59
N PHE A 428 36.77 -12.35 7.05
CA PHE A 428 36.10 -11.69 5.94
C PHE A 428 36.56 -12.23 4.58
N GLN A 429 35.60 -12.36 3.66
CA GLN A 429 35.82 -12.63 2.25
C GLN A 429 35.25 -11.48 1.42
N PRO A 430 36.07 -10.79 0.61
CA PRO A 430 35.59 -9.68 -0.21
C PRO A 430 34.70 -10.17 -1.37
N VAL A 431 33.61 -9.45 -1.60
CA VAL A 431 32.67 -9.60 -2.72
C VAL A 431 32.56 -8.24 -3.40
N LYS A 432 33.02 -8.15 -4.65
CA LYS A 432 32.95 -6.89 -5.41
C LYS A 432 31.53 -6.65 -5.92
N VAL A 433 31.01 -5.46 -5.66
CA VAL A 433 29.71 -4.99 -6.14
C VAL A 433 29.98 -3.85 -7.13
N PRO A 434 29.98 -4.15 -8.44
CA PRO A 434 30.17 -3.11 -9.45
C PRO A 434 28.93 -2.23 -9.57
N GLU A 435 29.13 -1.01 -10.07
CA GLU A 435 28.05 -0.18 -10.61
C GLU A 435 27.30 -0.97 -11.71
N PRO A 436 25.96 -0.99 -11.70
CA PRO A 436 25.18 -1.66 -12.74
C PRO A 436 25.31 -0.90 -14.06
N THR A 437 25.13 -1.63 -15.16
CA THR A 437 25.01 -1.03 -16.49
C THR A 437 23.74 -0.19 -16.60
N VAL A 438 23.67 0.69 -17.62
CA VAL A 438 22.46 1.49 -17.89
C VAL A 438 21.25 0.58 -18.12
N ASP A 439 21.42 -0.53 -18.85
CA ASP A 439 20.34 -1.48 -19.12
C ASP A 439 19.87 -2.21 -17.86
N GLU A 440 20.79 -2.64 -17.00
CA GLU A 440 20.46 -3.23 -15.69
C GLU A 440 19.75 -2.20 -14.79
N SER A 441 20.19 -0.94 -14.81
CA SER A 441 19.55 0.15 -14.06
C SER A 441 18.12 0.40 -14.52
N ILE A 442 17.84 0.32 -15.82
CA ILE A 442 16.48 0.40 -16.36
C ILE A 442 15.62 -0.76 -15.82
N GLN A 443 16.17 -1.97 -15.73
CA GLN A 443 15.45 -3.11 -15.15
C GLN A 443 15.17 -2.93 -13.66
N ILE A 444 16.13 -2.38 -12.90
CA ILE A 444 15.95 -2.02 -11.49
C ILE A 444 14.82 -1.00 -11.35
N LEU A 445 14.83 0.07 -12.13
CA LEU A 445 13.76 1.09 -12.12
C LEU A 445 12.39 0.50 -12.47
N ARG A 446 12.32 -0.44 -13.43
CA ARG A 446 11.07 -1.15 -13.76
C ARG A 446 10.56 -2.00 -12.61
N GLY A 447 11.46 -2.64 -11.85
CA GLY A 447 11.09 -3.41 -10.65
C GLY A 447 10.54 -2.52 -9.54
N LEU A 448 11.11 -1.33 -9.36
CA LEU A 448 10.69 -0.37 -8.33
C LEU A 448 9.45 0.44 -8.73
N ARG A 449 9.10 0.46 -10.03
CA ARG A 449 8.02 1.27 -10.61
C ARG A 449 6.72 1.18 -9.82
N GLU A 450 6.22 -0.03 -9.55
CA GLU A 450 4.92 -0.22 -8.90
C GLU A 450 4.86 0.45 -7.52
N ARG A 451 5.95 0.36 -6.74
CA ARG A 451 6.03 0.96 -5.41
C ARG A 451 6.05 2.48 -5.46
N TYR A 452 6.82 3.07 -6.38
CA TYR A 452 6.83 4.51 -6.58
C TYR A 452 5.50 5.04 -7.15
N GLU A 453 4.84 4.29 -8.04
CA GLU A 453 3.51 4.65 -8.56
C GLU A 453 2.47 4.71 -7.44
N ILE A 454 2.47 3.73 -6.53
CA ILE A 454 1.59 3.73 -5.35
C ILE A 454 1.93 4.88 -4.40
N HIS A 455 3.22 5.06 -4.11
CA HIS A 455 3.70 6.10 -3.20
C HIS A 455 3.28 7.48 -3.69
N HIS A 456 3.58 7.81 -4.94
CA HIS A 456 3.30 9.12 -5.54
C HIS A 456 1.90 9.29 -6.13
N LYS A 457 1.14 8.20 -6.26
CA LYS A 457 -0.19 8.16 -6.88
C LYS A 457 -0.19 8.68 -8.32
N LEU A 458 0.83 8.31 -9.08
CA LEU A 458 1.00 8.65 -10.49
C LEU A 458 1.51 7.45 -11.27
N ARG A 459 1.56 7.55 -12.60
CA ARG A 459 2.11 6.50 -13.47
C ARG A 459 3.39 6.99 -14.12
N TYR A 460 4.43 6.17 -14.06
CA TYR A 460 5.69 6.44 -14.76
C TYR A 460 5.65 5.80 -16.15
N THR A 461 6.02 6.54 -17.19
CA THR A 461 6.15 5.95 -18.53
C THR A 461 7.48 5.20 -18.66
N ASP A 462 7.53 4.18 -19.50
CA ASP A 462 8.79 3.43 -19.72
C ASP A 462 9.88 4.34 -20.29
N ASP A 463 9.52 5.27 -21.16
CA ASP A 463 10.45 6.28 -21.70
C ASP A 463 11.04 7.18 -20.61
N ALA A 464 10.26 7.51 -19.57
CA ALA A 464 10.75 8.28 -18.44
C ALA A 464 11.80 7.51 -17.62
N LEU A 465 11.59 6.20 -17.41
CA LEU A 465 12.57 5.35 -16.71
C LEU A 465 13.87 5.22 -17.51
N VAL A 466 13.77 5.02 -18.83
CA VAL A 466 14.92 4.96 -19.74
C VAL A 466 15.69 6.29 -19.73
N ALA A 467 14.97 7.41 -19.85
CA ALA A 467 15.57 8.74 -19.81
C ALA A 467 16.26 9.01 -18.47
N ALA A 468 15.66 8.63 -17.33
CA ALA A 468 16.26 8.82 -16.02
C ALA A 468 17.60 8.07 -15.89
N ALA A 469 17.67 6.81 -16.34
CA ALA A 469 18.91 6.04 -16.32
C ALA A 469 19.98 6.62 -17.26
N GLN A 470 19.61 7.01 -18.48
CA GLN A 470 20.56 7.55 -19.46
C GLN A 470 21.08 8.95 -19.08
N LEU A 471 20.18 9.85 -18.70
CA LEU A 471 20.53 11.23 -18.34
C LEU A 471 21.32 11.28 -17.04
N SER A 472 20.95 10.48 -16.03
CA SER A 472 21.74 10.41 -14.79
C SER A 472 23.14 9.86 -15.05
N HIS A 473 23.29 8.84 -15.91
CA HIS A 473 24.60 8.33 -16.28
C HIS A 473 25.46 9.38 -17.00
N GLN A 474 24.86 10.17 -17.90
CA GLN A 474 25.58 11.14 -18.72
C GLN A 474 25.93 12.44 -17.99
N TYR A 475 25.03 12.97 -17.15
CA TYR A 475 25.14 14.31 -16.59
C TYR A 475 25.48 14.35 -15.10
N ILE A 476 25.30 13.25 -14.36
CA ILE A 476 25.60 13.16 -12.93
C ILE A 476 26.79 12.21 -12.76
N SER A 477 28.00 12.78 -12.67
CA SER A 477 29.26 12.02 -12.60
C SER A 477 29.77 11.78 -11.18
N ASP A 478 29.26 12.51 -10.19
CA ASP A 478 29.64 12.44 -8.78
C ASP A 478 28.96 11.29 -8.02
N ARG A 479 27.92 10.68 -8.60
CA ARG A 479 27.17 9.55 -8.04
C ARG A 479 27.14 8.36 -8.98
N PHE A 480 26.88 7.20 -8.41
CA PHE A 480 26.83 5.92 -9.11
C PHE A 480 25.38 5.46 -9.34
N LEU A 481 25.16 4.69 -10.41
CA LEU A 481 23.92 3.96 -10.62
C LEU A 481 23.76 2.84 -9.58
N PRO A 482 22.53 2.44 -9.21
CA PRO A 482 21.24 2.96 -9.68
C PRO A 482 20.72 4.18 -8.88
N ASP A 483 21.35 4.52 -7.75
CA ASP A 483 20.91 5.56 -6.80
C ASP A 483 20.53 6.89 -7.47
N LYS A 484 21.44 7.47 -8.26
CA LYS A 484 21.17 8.72 -8.98
C LYS A 484 19.97 8.67 -9.94
N ALA A 485 19.65 7.50 -10.49
CA ALA A 485 18.51 7.35 -11.40
C ALA A 485 17.19 7.23 -10.61
N ILE A 486 17.24 6.58 -9.45
CA ILE A 486 16.11 6.47 -8.51
C ILE A 486 15.76 7.87 -7.98
N ASP A 487 16.77 8.65 -7.57
CA ASP A 487 16.59 10.03 -7.10
C ASP A 487 15.87 10.91 -8.14
N LEU A 488 16.24 10.82 -9.41
CA LEU A 488 15.58 11.59 -10.47
C LEU A 488 14.10 11.21 -10.66
N ILE A 489 13.77 9.93 -10.55
CA ILE A 489 12.39 9.43 -10.66
C ILE A 489 11.55 9.86 -9.46
N ASP A 490 12.13 9.82 -8.26
CA ASP A 490 11.47 10.23 -7.03
C ASP A 490 11.21 11.74 -7.01
N GLU A 491 12.21 12.56 -7.35
CA GLU A 491 12.11 14.02 -7.44
C GLU A 491 11.11 14.46 -8.53
N ALA A 492 11.13 13.82 -9.70
CA ALA A 492 10.16 14.11 -10.74
C ALA A 492 8.73 13.73 -10.32
N GLY A 493 8.58 12.59 -9.63
CA GLY A 493 7.29 12.12 -9.13
C GLY A 493 6.69 13.05 -8.08
N SER A 494 7.50 13.44 -7.09
CA SER A 494 7.08 14.36 -6.03
C SER A 494 6.66 15.71 -6.60
N ARG A 495 7.40 16.23 -7.59
CA ARG A 495 7.11 17.49 -8.29
C ARG A 495 5.77 17.45 -9.03
N VAL A 496 5.51 16.41 -9.82
CA VAL A 496 4.25 16.27 -10.57
C VAL A 496 3.07 16.16 -9.60
N ARG A 497 3.23 15.37 -8.53
CA ARG A 497 2.20 15.25 -7.49
C ARG A 497 1.89 16.59 -6.83
N LEU A 498 2.91 17.39 -6.52
CA LEU A 498 2.74 18.70 -5.90
C LEU A 498 2.04 19.70 -6.83
N GLN A 499 2.32 19.64 -8.13
CA GLN A 499 1.61 20.45 -9.14
C GLN A 499 0.13 20.08 -9.22
N HIS A 500 -0.19 18.77 -9.19
CA HIS A 500 -1.57 18.29 -9.25
C HIS A 500 -2.31 18.28 -7.91
N ALA A 501 -1.62 18.51 -6.79
CA ALA A 501 -2.26 18.75 -5.50
C ALA A 501 -3.04 20.08 -5.48
N GLN A 502 -2.73 20.99 -6.42
CA GLN A 502 -3.47 22.22 -6.58
C GLN A 502 -4.80 21.94 -7.28
N LEU A 503 -5.91 22.33 -6.62
CA LEU A 503 -7.23 22.41 -7.25
C LEU A 503 -7.12 23.23 -8.55
N PRO A 504 -7.74 22.79 -9.67
CA PRO A 504 -7.86 23.59 -10.87
C PRO A 504 -8.36 25.00 -10.56
N GLU A 505 -7.94 26.01 -11.32
CA GLU A 505 -8.32 27.41 -11.04
C GLU A 505 -9.84 27.60 -10.95
N GLU A 506 -10.59 26.95 -11.84
CA GLU A 506 -12.06 26.93 -11.82
C GLU A 506 -12.62 26.38 -10.49
N ALA A 507 -12.05 25.29 -9.98
CA ALA A 507 -12.46 24.69 -8.71
C ALA A 507 -12.06 25.55 -7.51
N ARG A 508 -10.94 26.29 -7.59
CA ARG A 508 -10.53 27.26 -6.56
C ARG A 508 -11.47 28.46 -6.48
N VAL A 509 -11.95 28.95 -7.61
CA VAL A 509 -12.95 30.04 -7.65
C VAL A 509 -14.26 29.58 -7.01
N LEU A 510 -14.74 28.40 -7.39
CA LEU A 510 -15.95 27.81 -6.80
C LEU A 510 -15.81 27.54 -5.29
N ASP A 511 -14.67 27.03 -4.82
CA ASP A 511 -14.45 26.82 -3.37
C ASP A 511 -14.44 28.15 -2.59
N LYS A 512 -13.90 29.23 -3.18
CA LYS A 512 -13.99 30.57 -2.60
C LYS A 512 -15.43 31.07 -2.53
N GLU A 513 -16.21 30.90 -3.60
CA GLU A 513 -17.64 31.26 -3.64
C GLU A 513 -18.43 30.49 -2.58
N VAL A 514 -18.21 29.17 -2.46
CA VAL A 514 -18.87 28.33 -1.45
C VAL A 514 -18.52 28.82 -0.04
N ARG A 515 -17.23 29.10 0.24
CA ARG A 515 -16.82 29.63 1.55
C ARG A 515 -17.45 30.99 1.85
N GLN A 516 -17.60 31.84 0.84
CA GLN A 516 -18.25 33.14 0.99
C GLN A 516 -19.73 32.97 1.31
N ILE A 517 -20.45 32.12 0.57
CA ILE A 517 -21.87 31.80 0.83
C ILE A 517 -22.05 31.19 2.22
N VAL A 518 -21.14 30.32 2.67
CA VAL A 518 -21.21 29.73 4.01
C VAL A 518 -21.04 30.81 5.10
N LYS A 519 -20.11 31.75 4.92
CA LYS A 519 -19.95 32.90 5.84
C LYS A 519 -21.19 33.80 5.87
N GLU A 520 -21.72 34.16 4.71
CA GLU A 520 -22.93 34.99 4.60
C GLU A 520 -24.14 34.29 5.24
N LYS A 521 -24.25 32.96 5.07
CA LYS A 521 -25.26 32.15 5.75
C LYS A 521 -25.08 32.17 7.27
N GLU A 522 -23.87 31.98 7.78
CA GLU A 522 -23.60 32.01 9.23
C GLU A 522 -23.88 33.39 9.83
N GLU A 523 -23.57 34.48 9.12
CA GLU A 523 -23.90 35.84 9.51
C GLU A 523 -25.42 36.07 9.54
N ALA A 524 -26.15 35.61 8.53
CA ALA A 524 -27.61 35.70 8.51
C ALA A 524 -28.25 34.91 9.66
N VAL A 525 -27.70 33.75 10.02
CA VAL A 525 -28.13 32.97 11.20
C VAL A 525 -27.87 33.75 12.50
N ARG A 526 -26.70 34.38 12.64
CA ARG A 526 -26.37 35.20 13.83
C ARG A 526 -27.32 36.40 13.97
N ASN A 527 -27.71 37.02 12.86
CA ASN A 527 -28.61 38.17 12.83
C ASN A 527 -30.10 37.79 12.90
N GLN A 528 -30.43 36.50 12.99
CA GLN A 528 -31.81 35.97 13.01
C GLN A 528 -32.63 36.33 11.74
N ASP A 529 -31.97 36.58 10.61
CA ASP A 529 -32.60 36.84 9.31
C ASP A 529 -33.07 35.52 8.66
N PHE A 530 -34.15 34.93 9.18
CA PHE A 530 -34.63 33.59 8.77
C PHE A 530 -34.99 33.48 7.28
N GLU A 531 -35.44 34.56 6.63
CA GLU A 531 -35.74 34.57 5.18
C GLU A 531 -34.48 34.42 4.32
N LYS A 532 -33.39 35.11 4.66
CA LYS A 532 -32.11 34.99 3.94
C LYS A 532 -31.49 33.61 4.13
N VAL A 533 -31.59 33.06 5.35
CA VAL A 533 -31.11 31.71 5.64
C VAL A 533 -31.85 30.66 4.79
N MET A 534 -33.16 30.81 4.60
CA MET A 534 -33.96 29.94 3.73
C MET A 534 -33.56 30.05 2.25
N LEU A 535 -33.28 31.26 1.76
CA LEU A 535 -32.75 31.48 0.40
C LEU A 535 -31.39 30.80 0.18
N PHE A 536 -30.45 30.94 1.12
CA PHE A 536 -29.15 30.28 1.05
C PHE A 536 -29.24 28.75 1.15
N LEU A 537 -30.20 28.22 1.91
CA LEU A 537 -30.46 26.77 1.98
C LEU A 537 -31.01 26.24 0.65
N LEU A 538 -31.95 26.95 0.03
CA LEU A 538 -32.49 26.62 -1.30
C LEU A 538 -31.41 26.67 -2.39
N GLN A 539 -30.56 27.70 -2.36
CA GLN A 539 -29.46 27.84 -3.31
C GLN A 539 -28.43 26.71 -3.18
N ASN A 540 -28.07 26.31 -1.96
CA ASN A 540 -27.22 25.14 -1.72
C ASN A 540 -27.84 23.83 -2.22
N LEU A 541 -29.16 23.68 -2.10
CA LEU A 541 -29.89 22.51 -2.59
C LEU A 541 -29.95 22.47 -4.13
N ILE A 542 -30.07 23.62 -4.78
CA ILE A 542 -30.03 23.77 -6.24
C ILE A 542 -28.61 23.51 -6.78
N MET A 543 -27.58 23.98 -6.08
CA MET A 543 -26.19 23.71 -6.49
C MET A 543 -25.80 22.25 -6.31
N SER A 544 -26.25 21.58 -5.23
CA SER A 544 -25.99 20.14 -5.05
C SER A 544 -26.72 19.27 -6.07
N THR A 545 -27.92 19.68 -6.51
CA THR A 545 -28.68 18.98 -7.55
C THR A 545 -28.14 19.22 -8.96
N ASN A 546 -27.54 20.38 -9.24
CA ASN A 546 -26.85 20.67 -10.51
C ASN A 546 -25.46 20.03 -10.60
N SER A 547 -24.73 19.90 -9.50
CA SER A 547 -23.48 19.12 -9.43
C SER A 547 -23.68 17.65 -9.83
N LEU A 548 -24.87 17.09 -9.58
CA LEU A 548 -25.24 15.71 -9.98
C LEU A 548 -25.69 15.57 -11.45
N ARG A 549 -25.73 16.66 -12.22
CA ARG A 549 -26.22 16.71 -13.62
C ARG A 549 -25.14 16.88 -14.68
N THR A 550 -23.87 17.05 -14.32
CA THR A 550 -22.79 17.12 -15.31
C THR A 550 -22.40 15.70 -15.75
N PRO A 551 -22.61 15.32 -17.03
CA PRO A 551 -22.04 14.08 -17.54
C PRO A 551 -20.53 14.26 -17.64
N HIS A 552 -19.77 13.52 -16.83
CA HIS A 552 -18.34 13.35 -17.04
C HIS A 552 -18.12 12.66 -18.40
N HIS A 553 -17.90 13.45 -19.45
CA HIS A 553 -17.16 13.01 -20.64
C HIS A 553 -15.67 13.02 -20.29
N PHE A 554 -15.22 12.00 -19.56
CA PHE A 554 -13.83 11.57 -19.62
C PHE A 554 -13.72 10.58 -20.78
N SER A 555 -13.21 11.07 -21.90
CA SER A 555 -12.66 10.23 -22.97
C SER A 555 -11.51 9.40 -22.39
N PRO A 556 -11.47 8.06 -22.56
CA PRO A 556 -10.27 7.29 -22.33
C PRO A 556 -9.29 7.63 -23.46
N VAL A 557 -8.30 8.47 -23.17
CA VAL A 557 -7.16 8.68 -24.06
C VAL A 557 -6.33 7.39 -24.04
N ARG A 558 -6.15 6.83 -25.24
CA ARG A 558 -5.25 5.72 -25.56
C ARG A 558 -3.80 6.10 -25.40
#